data_AF-A0A559J8Y1-F1
#
_entry.id   AF-A0A559J8Y1-F1
#
_cell.length_a   1.000
_cell.length_b   1.000
_cell.length_c   1.000
_cell.angle_alpha   90.00
_cell.angle_beta   90.00
_cell.angle_gamma   90.00
#
_symmetry.space_group_name_H-M   'P 1'
#
loop_
_entity.id
_entity.type
_entity.pdbx_description
1 polymer ?
#
loop_
_entity_poly.entity_id
_entity_poly.type
_entity_poly.pdbx_seq_one_letter_code
_entity_poly.pdbx_strand_id
1 'polypeptide(L)'
;MTKPSLILLSVALILVIVAYVYIANSAPLKSYGHSNYYYEDKVIIELNNKGHSNIKIMDVLVNDNKKPVETELVVSYTGRLALAGIESDPYAKFMKINEQPINPELSGEQAYEILQTNEYKTPLHYGLQIVNNGEIRSVTIKYKYYGITKKARFELRTD
;
A
#
# COMPACT_ATOMS: atom_id res chain seq x y z
N MET A 1 -1.93 46.73 3.94
CA MET A 1 -2.15 45.61 3.01
C MET A 1 -2.82 46.14 1.75
N THR A 2 -2.14 46.11 0.61
CA THR A 2 -2.73 46.53 -0.67
C THR A 2 -3.74 45.46 -1.12
N LYS A 3 -4.90 45.86 -1.67
CA LYS A 3 -5.95 44.95 -2.19
C LYS A 3 -5.44 43.69 -2.94
N PRO A 4 -4.38 43.73 -3.78
CA PRO A 4 -3.83 42.52 -4.41
C PRO A 4 -3.30 41.46 -3.42
N SER A 5 -2.75 41.87 -2.27
CA SER A 5 -2.26 40.93 -1.25
C SER A 5 -3.38 40.13 -0.58
N LEU A 6 -4.58 40.72 -0.44
CA LEU A 6 -5.74 40.05 0.14
C LEU A 6 -6.33 39.00 -0.81
N ILE A 7 -6.34 39.31 -2.12
CA ILE A 7 -6.81 38.40 -3.17
C ILE A 7 -5.88 37.19 -3.28
N LEU A 8 -4.56 37.42 -3.31
CA LEU A 8 -3.56 36.34 -3.34
C LEU A 8 -3.69 35.42 -2.12
N LEU A 9 -3.86 35.98 -0.93
CA LEU A 9 -4.06 35.20 0.29
C LEU A 9 -5.35 34.36 0.22
N SER A 10 -6.44 34.94 -0.29
CA SER A 10 -7.73 34.25 -0.44
C SER A 10 -7.63 33.09 -1.45
N VAL A 11 -6.97 33.32 -2.59
CA VAL A 11 -6.73 32.28 -3.60
C VAL A 11 -5.86 31.15 -3.04
N ALA A 12 -4.78 31.48 -2.34
CA ALA A 12 -3.92 30.49 -1.70
C ALA A 12 -4.70 29.64 -0.68
N LEU A 13 -5.55 30.26 0.12
CA LEU A 13 -6.39 29.55 1.10
C LEU A 13 -7.37 28.59 0.41
N ILE A 14 -8.01 29.04 -0.68
CA ILE A 14 -8.93 28.19 -1.47
C ILE A 14 -8.17 26.98 -2.04
N LEU A 15 -6.97 27.17 -2.58
CA LEU A 15 -6.17 26.07 -3.12
C LEU A 15 -5.78 25.05 -2.04
N VAL A 16 -5.43 25.51 -0.84
CA VAL A 16 -5.13 24.61 0.30
C VAL A 16 -6.36 23.80 0.69
N ILE A 17 -7.54 24.43 0.76
CA ILE A 17 -8.80 23.74 1.08
C ILE A 17 -9.13 22.70 0.01
N VAL A 18 -9.03 23.07 -1.28
CA VAL A 18 -9.28 22.15 -2.40
C VAL A 18 -8.31 20.97 -2.35
N ALA A 19 -7.01 21.22 -2.12
CA ALA A 19 -6.01 20.16 -2.00
C ALA A 19 -6.29 19.25 -0.80
N TYR A 20 -6.63 19.81 0.36
CA TYR A 20 -6.99 19.03 1.54
C TYR A 20 -8.21 18.15 1.28
N VAL A 21 -9.28 18.70 0.69
CA VAL A 21 -10.51 17.95 0.37
C VAL A 21 -10.20 16.84 -0.63
N TYR A 22 -9.41 17.12 -1.67
CA TYR A 22 -8.98 16.10 -2.64
C TYR A 22 -8.22 14.96 -1.96
N ILE A 23 -7.22 15.28 -1.12
CA ILE A 23 -6.43 14.27 -0.41
C ILE A 23 -7.31 13.52 0.60
N ALA A 24 -8.19 14.19 1.34
CA ALA A 24 -9.05 13.58 2.34
C ALA A 24 -10.01 12.56 1.72
N ASN A 25 -10.50 12.81 0.50
CA ASN A 25 -11.42 11.93 -0.21
C ASN A 25 -10.76 10.90 -1.14
N SER A 26 -9.44 10.96 -1.34
CA SER A 26 -8.74 9.96 -2.14
C SER A 26 -8.64 8.60 -1.43
N ALA A 27 -8.66 7.52 -2.19
CA ALA A 27 -8.42 6.16 -1.71
C ALA A 27 -7.23 5.55 -2.48
N PRO A 28 -5.99 5.99 -2.19
CA PRO A 28 -4.82 5.67 -3.01
C PRO A 28 -4.36 4.21 -2.87
N LEU A 29 -4.62 3.55 -1.73
CA LEU A 29 -4.27 2.15 -1.54
C LEU A 29 -5.31 1.24 -2.20
N LYS A 30 -4.88 0.42 -3.16
CA LYS A 30 -5.69 -0.56 -3.89
C LYS A 30 -5.08 -1.95 -3.75
N SER A 31 -5.88 -2.97 -4.00
CA SER A 31 -5.47 -4.37 -4.10
C SER A 31 -6.17 -4.99 -5.31
N TYR A 32 -5.45 -5.77 -6.11
CA TYR A 32 -5.96 -6.40 -7.33
C TYR A 32 -5.94 -7.93 -7.27
N GLY A 33 -5.36 -8.50 -6.22
CA GLY A 33 -5.24 -9.94 -6.06
C GLY A 33 -4.83 -10.32 -4.66
N HIS A 34 -5.10 -11.57 -4.32
CA HIS A 34 -4.63 -12.22 -3.10
C HIS A 34 -4.33 -13.69 -3.38
N SER A 35 -3.50 -14.31 -2.54
CA SER A 35 -3.31 -15.76 -2.53
C SER A 35 -3.56 -16.30 -1.14
N ASN A 36 -4.37 -17.36 -1.08
CA ASN A 36 -4.75 -18.05 0.13
C ASN A 36 -3.92 -19.33 0.26
N TYR A 37 -3.29 -19.49 1.42
CA TYR A 37 -2.58 -20.71 1.82
C TYR A 37 -3.40 -21.37 2.92
N TYR A 38 -4.42 -22.14 2.50
CA TYR A 38 -5.43 -22.70 3.41
C TYR A 38 -4.84 -23.58 4.54
N TYR A 39 -3.75 -24.29 4.28
CA TYR A 39 -3.10 -25.13 5.29
C TYR A 39 -2.26 -24.35 6.31
N GLU A 40 -2.01 -23.08 6.05
CA GLU A 40 -1.11 -22.24 6.84
C GLU A 40 -1.86 -21.04 7.47
N ASP A 41 -3.18 -20.98 7.31
CA ASP A 41 -4.04 -19.84 7.70
C ASP A 41 -3.42 -18.49 7.31
N LYS A 42 -2.79 -18.47 6.12
CA LYS A 42 -1.97 -17.38 5.62
C LYS A 42 -2.55 -16.81 4.34
N VAL A 43 -2.53 -15.48 4.25
CA VAL A 43 -2.92 -14.74 3.03
C VAL A 43 -1.83 -13.74 2.69
N ILE A 44 -1.52 -13.66 1.41
CA ILE A 44 -0.73 -12.56 0.85
C ILE A 44 -1.65 -11.73 -0.03
N ILE A 45 -1.84 -10.45 0.31
CA ILE A 45 -2.59 -9.50 -0.51
C ILE A 45 -1.62 -8.60 -1.28
N GLU A 46 -1.92 -8.34 -2.53
CA GLU A 46 -1.19 -7.36 -3.32
C GLU A 46 -1.56 -5.94 -2.90
N LEU A 47 -0.57 -5.05 -2.78
CA LEU A 47 -0.77 -3.65 -2.43
C LEU A 47 -0.25 -2.71 -3.53
N ASN A 48 -1.15 -1.88 -4.04
CA ASN A 48 -0.87 -0.90 -5.08
C ASN A 48 -1.16 0.51 -4.59
N ASN A 49 -0.18 1.40 -4.71
CA ASN A 49 -0.35 2.81 -4.37
C ASN A 49 -0.63 3.61 -5.65
N LYS A 50 -1.92 3.83 -5.94
CA LYS A 50 -2.38 4.66 -7.06
C LYS A 50 -2.34 6.16 -6.75
N GLY A 51 -1.70 6.56 -5.66
CA GLY A 51 -1.52 7.96 -5.27
C GLY A 51 -0.15 8.51 -5.66
N HIS A 52 0.04 9.82 -5.48
CA HIS A 52 1.28 10.54 -5.80
C HIS A 52 2.27 10.71 -4.63
N SER A 53 2.08 9.96 -3.54
CA SER A 53 2.93 10.05 -2.35
C SER A 53 3.01 8.73 -1.64
N ASN A 54 4.02 8.59 -0.78
CA ASN A 54 4.27 7.37 -0.04
C ASN A 54 3.14 7.06 0.94
N ILE A 55 2.77 5.78 1.01
CA ILE A 55 1.84 5.24 1.99
C ILE A 55 2.65 4.57 3.10
N LYS A 56 2.32 4.85 4.36
CA LYS A 56 2.89 4.15 5.52
C LYS A 56 1.80 3.31 6.17
N ILE A 57 1.97 1.99 6.20
CA ILE A 57 1.05 1.13 6.95
C ILE A 57 1.26 1.39 8.44
N MET A 58 0.17 1.60 9.15
CA MET A 58 0.16 1.81 10.59
C MET A 58 -0.36 0.59 11.33
N ASP A 59 -1.35 -0.07 10.77
CA ASP A 59 -2.04 -1.17 11.42
C ASP A 59 -2.75 -2.06 10.39
N VAL A 60 -2.91 -3.33 10.74
CA VAL A 60 -3.62 -4.34 9.96
C VAL A 60 -4.55 -5.09 10.90
N LEU A 61 -5.80 -5.21 10.47
CA LEU A 61 -6.84 -5.94 11.17
C LEU A 61 -7.48 -6.93 10.21
N VAL A 62 -7.96 -8.05 10.73
CA VAL A 62 -8.65 -9.08 9.95
C VAL A 62 -10.07 -9.27 10.47
N ASN A 63 -10.98 -9.65 9.57
CA ASN A 63 -12.37 -9.99 9.91
C ASN A 63 -13.05 -8.86 10.71
N ASP A 64 -13.59 -9.20 11.89
CA ASP A 64 -14.28 -8.30 12.82
C ASP A 64 -13.31 -7.39 13.59
N ASN A 65 -12.38 -6.75 12.87
CA ASN A 65 -11.34 -5.87 13.41
C ASN A 65 -10.39 -6.54 14.42
N LYS A 66 -10.15 -7.84 14.28
CA LYS A 66 -9.22 -8.59 15.14
C LYS A 66 -7.80 -8.39 14.68
N LYS A 67 -6.86 -8.46 15.62
CA LYS A 67 -5.43 -8.48 15.30
C LYS A 67 -5.07 -9.87 14.78
N PRO A 68 -4.43 -9.98 13.59
CA PRO A 68 -3.85 -11.24 13.14
C PRO A 68 -2.69 -11.65 14.05
N VAL A 69 -2.25 -12.91 13.91
CA VAL A 69 -1.10 -13.45 14.64
C VAL A 69 0.18 -12.76 14.19
N GLU A 70 0.34 -12.60 12.87
CA GLU A 70 1.51 -11.99 12.27
C GLU A 70 1.16 -11.23 11.00
N THR A 71 1.88 -10.12 10.77
CA THR A 71 1.77 -9.31 9.57
C THR A 71 3.13 -8.80 9.13
N GLU A 72 3.45 -8.99 7.86
CA GLU A 72 4.71 -8.56 7.26
C GLU A 72 4.46 -7.85 5.93
N LEU A 73 5.17 -6.75 5.71
CA LEU A 73 5.25 -6.12 4.40
C LEU A 73 6.20 -6.94 3.54
N VAL A 74 5.69 -7.39 2.39
CA VAL A 74 6.46 -8.08 1.36
C VAL A 74 6.89 -7.05 0.32
N VAL A 75 8.17 -6.94 0.07
CA VAL A 75 8.75 -6.01 -0.91
C VAL A 75 9.49 -6.81 -1.96
N SER A 76 9.06 -6.71 -3.22
CA SER A 76 9.73 -7.35 -4.34
C SER A 76 10.45 -6.31 -5.20
N TYR A 77 11.69 -6.65 -5.55
CA TYR A 77 12.57 -5.87 -6.42
C TYR A 77 12.69 -6.50 -7.81
N THR A 78 11.93 -7.56 -8.06
CA THR A 78 11.81 -8.24 -9.35
C THR A 78 10.45 -7.90 -9.96
N GLY A 79 10.30 -8.07 -11.28
CA GLY A 79 9.00 -7.89 -11.95
C GLY A 79 7.96 -8.96 -11.59
N ARG A 80 8.22 -9.79 -10.57
CA ARG A 80 7.30 -10.84 -10.12
C ARG A 80 6.56 -10.37 -8.88
N LEU A 81 5.25 -10.25 -9.03
CA LEU A 81 4.26 -10.37 -7.96
C LEU A 81 3.42 -11.62 -8.25
N ALA A 82 4.09 -12.75 -8.50
CA ALA A 82 3.40 -14.03 -8.44
C ALA A 82 3.16 -14.30 -6.95
N LEU A 83 1.97 -13.96 -6.47
CA LEU A 83 1.53 -14.16 -5.09
C LEU A 83 1.78 -15.60 -4.60
N ALA A 84 1.87 -16.57 -5.51
CA ALA A 84 2.42 -17.89 -5.27
C ALA A 84 3.94 -17.96 -5.53
N GLY A 85 4.70 -18.28 -4.49
CA GLY A 85 6.14 -18.56 -4.57
C GLY A 85 7.05 -17.37 -4.30
N ILE A 86 6.50 -16.22 -3.87
CA ILE A 86 7.30 -15.04 -3.49
C ILE A 86 8.30 -15.33 -2.36
N GLU A 87 7.99 -16.28 -1.48
CA GLU A 87 8.89 -16.77 -0.43
C GLU A 87 10.17 -17.41 -0.97
N SER A 88 10.13 -17.91 -2.20
CA SER A 88 11.30 -18.48 -2.87
C SER A 88 12.09 -17.46 -3.69
N ASP A 89 11.62 -16.21 -3.79
CA ASP A 89 12.33 -15.16 -4.52
C ASP A 89 13.46 -14.60 -3.62
N PRO A 90 14.75 -14.80 -3.98
CA PRO A 90 15.88 -14.33 -3.17
C PRO A 90 15.96 -12.81 -3.08
N TYR A 91 15.23 -12.08 -3.92
CA TYR A 91 15.19 -10.62 -3.91
C TYR A 91 13.93 -10.08 -3.22
N ALA A 92 12.99 -10.94 -2.82
CA ALA A 92 11.88 -10.52 -1.97
C ALA A 92 12.35 -10.32 -0.53
N LYS A 93 11.82 -9.29 0.13
CA LYS A 93 12.10 -9.01 1.55
C LYS A 93 10.79 -9.00 2.33
N PHE A 94 10.80 -9.70 3.45
CA PHE A 94 9.74 -9.71 4.45
C PHE A 94 10.21 -8.84 5.61
N MET A 95 9.42 -7.84 5.96
CA MET A 95 9.81 -6.83 6.94
C MET A 95 8.60 -6.34 7.73
N LYS A 96 8.85 -5.61 8.81
CA LYS A 96 7.76 -5.04 9.62
C LYS A 96 6.94 -4.08 8.76
N ILE A 97 5.63 -4.07 8.98
CA ILE A 97 4.68 -3.27 8.17
C ILE A 97 4.99 -1.77 8.11
N ASN A 98 5.72 -1.24 9.10
CA ASN A 98 6.08 0.17 9.21
C ASN A 98 7.54 0.48 8.83
N GLU A 99 8.32 -0.52 8.41
CA GLU A 99 9.75 -0.38 8.15
C GLU A 99 10.03 0.38 6.85
N GLN A 100 9.21 0.14 5.82
CA GLN A 100 9.33 0.80 4.53
C GLN A 100 7.98 1.36 4.06
N PRO A 101 7.94 2.56 3.45
CA PRO A 101 6.73 3.01 2.78
C PRO A 101 6.44 2.20 1.51
N ILE A 102 5.17 2.18 1.14
CA ILE A 102 4.71 1.77 -0.19
C ILE A 102 4.82 3.00 -1.11
N ASN A 103 5.77 2.95 -2.04
CA ASN A 103 5.97 4.01 -3.01
C ASN A 103 4.81 4.05 -4.03
N PRO A 104 4.56 5.21 -4.67
CA PRO A 104 3.68 5.28 -5.83
C PRO A 104 4.02 4.18 -6.84
N GLU A 105 2.98 3.59 -7.42
CA GLU A 105 3.14 2.59 -8.46
C GLU A 105 3.87 3.18 -9.66
N LEU A 106 4.86 2.43 -10.15
CA LEU A 106 5.66 2.81 -11.31
C LEU A 106 4.86 2.62 -12.59
N SER A 107 5.12 3.47 -13.59
CA SER A 107 4.65 3.18 -14.95
C SER A 107 5.34 1.93 -15.50
N GLY A 108 4.74 1.28 -16.51
CA GLY A 108 5.35 0.12 -17.15
C GLY A 108 6.73 0.42 -17.75
N GLU A 109 6.93 1.63 -18.27
CA GLU A 109 8.22 2.12 -18.77
C GLU A 109 9.26 2.26 -17.64
N GLN A 110 8.88 2.90 -16.53
CA GLN A 110 9.78 3.05 -15.36
C GLN A 110 10.16 1.70 -14.77
N ALA A 111 9.20 0.79 -14.63
CA ALA A 111 9.47 -0.56 -14.15
C ALA A 111 10.41 -1.30 -15.10
N TYR A 112 10.22 -1.16 -16.42
CA TYR A 112 11.10 -1.75 -17.42
C TYR A 112 12.52 -1.19 -17.34
N GLU A 113 12.69 0.13 -17.24
CA GLU A 113 14.00 0.77 -17.10
C GLU A 113 14.75 0.30 -15.85
N ILE A 114 14.06 0.19 -14.72
CA ILE A 114 14.63 -0.34 -13.47
C ILE A 114 15.05 -1.80 -13.65
N LEU A 115 14.26 -2.61 -14.36
CA LEU A 115 14.60 -4.01 -14.65
C LEU A 115 15.79 -4.16 -15.62
N GLN A 116 16.03 -3.19 -16.50
CA GLN A 116 17.18 -3.21 -17.41
C GLN A 116 18.49 -2.75 -16.73
N THR A 117 18.38 -1.83 -15.78
CA THR A 117 19.54 -1.26 -15.04
C THR A 117 19.86 -2.03 -13.76
N ASN A 118 19.21 -3.17 -13.55
CA ASN A 118 18.81 -3.68 -12.25
C ASN A 118 19.95 -4.03 -11.28
N GLU A 119 20.21 -3.11 -10.34
CA GLU A 119 20.99 -3.37 -9.12
C GLU A 119 20.10 -3.79 -7.93
N TYR A 120 18.82 -4.14 -8.16
CA TYR A 120 17.84 -4.53 -7.13
C TYR A 120 17.68 -3.51 -5.99
N LYS A 121 17.80 -2.22 -6.30
CA LYS A 121 17.74 -1.13 -5.31
C LYS A 121 16.35 -0.52 -5.15
N THR A 122 15.52 -0.56 -6.19
CA THR A 122 14.19 0.06 -6.20
C THR A 122 13.11 -1.00 -6.09
N PRO A 123 12.23 -0.94 -5.06
CA PRO A 123 11.06 -1.80 -5.00
C PRO A 123 10.16 -1.59 -6.21
N LEU A 124 9.71 -2.68 -6.81
CA LEU A 124 8.75 -2.67 -7.92
C LEU A 124 7.33 -2.97 -7.45
N HIS A 125 7.23 -3.74 -6.37
CA HIS A 125 6.02 -4.47 -6.04
C HIS A 125 5.91 -4.65 -4.53
N TYR A 126 4.68 -4.56 -4.01
CA TYR A 126 4.39 -4.64 -2.59
C TYR A 126 3.25 -5.61 -2.31
N GLY A 127 3.39 -6.36 -1.23
CA GLY A 127 2.34 -7.21 -0.70
C GLY A 127 2.27 -7.12 0.82
N LEU A 128 1.21 -7.66 1.39
CA LEU A 128 1.07 -7.82 2.83
C LEU A 128 0.76 -9.28 3.12
N GLN A 129 1.70 -9.94 3.77
CA GLN A 129 1.54 -11.27 4.32
C GLN A 129 0.84 -11.16 5.67
N ILE A 130 -0.15 -12.01 5.88
CA ILE A 130 -0.97 -12.05 7.09
C ILE A 130 -1.14 -13.51 7.49
N VAL A 131 -0.74 -13.84 8.71
CA VAL A 131 -1.01 -15.14 9.33
C VAL A 131 -2.04 -14.93 10.43
N ASN A 132 -3.07 -15.76 10.46
CA ASN A 132 -4.11 -15.68 11.47
C ASN A 132 -4.42 -17.08 12.04
N ASN A 133 -5.15 -17.15 13.15
CA ASN A 133 -5.74 -18.41 13.59
C ASN A 133 -7.12 -18.53 12.94
N GLY A 134 -7.22 -19.35 11.89
CA GLY A 134 -8.41 -19.55 11.07
C GLY A 134 -8.59 -18.55 9.92
N GLU A 135 -9.67 -18.78 9.16
CA GLU A 135 -9.95 -18.13 7.89
C GLU A 135 -9.93 -16.58 7.95
N ILE A 136 -9.26 -15.98 6.96
CA ILE A 136 -9.24 -14.53 6.74
C ILE A 136 -10.23 -14.21 5.63
N ARG A 137 -11.38 -13.64 5.99
CA ARG A 137 -12.44 -13.23 5.05
C ARG A 137 -12.30 -11.78 4.61
N SER A 138 -11.65 -10.97 5.44
CA SER A 138 -11.43 -9.55 5.14
C SER A 138 -10.21 -9.00 5.84
N VAL A 139 -9.60 -8.00 5.22
CA VAL A 139 -8.44 -7.28 5.74
C VAL A 139 -8.75 -5.79 5.76
N THR A 140 -8.51 -5.15 6.90
CA THR A 140 -8.59 -3.70 7.06
C THR A 140 -7.21 -3.14 7.36
N ILE A 141 -6.68 -2.32 6.46
CA ILE A 141 -5.39 -1.66 6.61
C ILE A 141 -5.63 -0.21 7.04
N LYS A 142 -5.04 0.19 8.17
CA LYS A 142 -4.90 1.60 8.54
C LYS A 142 -3.56 2.11 8.04
N TYR A 143 -3.57 3.24 7.36
CA TYR A 143 -2.36 3.79 6.75
C TYR A 143 -2.35 5.32 6.78
N LYS A 144 -1.16 5.90 6.62
CA LYS A 144 -0.94 7.34 6.52
C LYS A 144 -0.63 7.73 5.08
N TYR A 145 -1.29 8.76 4.58
CA TYR A 145 -1.08 9.33 3.24
C TYR A 145 -1.15 10.86 3.33
N TYR A 146 -0.11 11.57 2.89
CA TYR A 146 0.08 13.02 3.13
C TYR A 146 -0.17 13.45 4.59
N GLY A 147 0.19 12.59 5.55
CA GLY A 147 -0.01 12.87 6.96
C GLY A 147 -1.41 12.54 7.50
N ILE A 148 -2.39 12.27 6.64
CA ILE A 148 -3.77 11.94 7.02
C ILE A 148 -3.89 10.42 7.21
N THR A 149 -4.53 10.02 8.31
CA THR A 149 -4.82 8.59 8.57
C THR A 149 -6.06 8.16 7.80
N LYS A 150 -5.95 7.06 7.08
CA LYS A 150 -7.00 6.47 6.25
C LYS A 150 -7.16 4.99 6.56
N LYS A 151 -8.26 4.41 6.08
CA LYS A 151 -8.55 2.98 6.14
C LYS A 151 -8.90 2.46 4.76
N ALA A 152 -8.37 1.30 4.41
CA ALA A 152 -8.80 0.52 3.25
C ALA A 152 -9.26 -0.85 3.76
N ARG A 153 -10.39 -1.33 3.25
CA ARG A 153 -10.93 -2.65 3.57
C ARG A 153 -11.02 -3.47 2.29
N PHE A 154 -10.48 -4.67 2.33
CA PHE A 154 -10.46 -5.63 1.24
C PHE A 154 -11.22 -6.87 1.70
N GLU A 155 -12.26 -7.25 0.96
CA GLU A 155 -12.96 -8.51 1.15
C GLU A 155 -12.25 -9.58 0.32
N LEU A 156 -11.93 -10.71 0.95
CA LEU A 156 -11.29 -11.84 0.30
C LEU A 156 -12.40 -12.82 -0.03
N ARG A 157 -12.75 -12.93 -1.32
CA ARG A 157 -13.76 -13.89 -1.76
C ARG A 157 -13.14 -15.28 -1.72
N THR A 158 -13.81 -16.19 -1.03
CA THR A 158 -13.62 -17.63 -1.18
C THR A 158 -14.38 -18.04 -2.42
N ASP A 159 -13.65 -18.35 -3.50
CA ASP A 159 -14.19 -19.00 -4.68
C ASP A 159 -14.41 -20.51 -4.41
#